data_AF-A0A258G5A1-F1
#
_entry.id   AF-A0A258G5A1-F1
#
_cell.length_a   1.000
_cell.length_b   1.000
_cell.length_c   1.000
_cell.angle_alpha   90.00
_cell.angle_beta   90.00
_cell.angle_gamma   90.00
#
_symmetry.space_group_name_H-M   'P 1'
#
loop_
_entity.id
_entity.type
_entity.pdbx_description
1 polymer ?
#
loop_
_entity_poly.entity_id
_entity_poly.type
_entity_poly.pdbx_seq_one_letter_code
_entity_poly.pdbx_strand_id
1 'polypeptide(L)' 'MTDPAYQRLGLPAAASPYTVLRAAVRALHPDTRAVRGFRAARKRFYRQILCAHAARQTAGESPTG' A
#
# COMPACT_ATOMS: atom_id res chain seq x y z
N MET A 1 0.49 14.67 -0.42
CA MET A 1 -0.42 14.08 0.59
C MET A 1 -0.34 12.56 0.48
N THR A 2 0.00 11.87 1.56
CA THR A 2 0.04 10.40 1.60
C THR A 2 -1.38 9.85 1.72
N ASP A 3 -1.70 8.80 0.97
CA ASP A 3 -3.01 8.15 0.98
C ASP A 3 -3.39 7.66 2.39
N PRO A 4 -4.63 7.93 2.89
CA PRO A 4 -5.03 7.57 4.25
C PRO A 4 -5.13 6.05 4.46
N ALA A 5 -5.37 5.25 3.42
CA ALA A 5 -5.34 3.79 3.54
C ALA A 5 -3.90 3.30 3.74
N TYR A 6 -2.91 3.93 3.10
CA TYR A 6 -1.50 3.64 3.34
C TYR A 6 -1.06 4.01 4.77
N GLN A 7 -1.52 5.14 5.31
CA GLN A 7 -1.21 5.55 6.70
C GLN A 7 -1.70 4.53 7.72
N ARG A 8 -2.89 3.95 7.52
CA ARG A 8 -3.45 2.89 8.40
C ARG A 8 -2.63 1.60 8.41
N LEU A 9 -1.79 1.37 7.40
CA LEU A 9 -0.90 0.20 7.39
C LEU A 9 0.28 0.33 8.36
N GLY A 10 0.60 1.55 8.84
CA GLY A 10 1.65 1.78 9.83
C GLY A 10 3.05 1.37 9.38
N LEU A 11 3.32 1.35 8.07
CA LEU A 11 4.57 0.84 7.52
C LEU A 11 5.69 1.90 7.51
N PRO A 12 6.94 1.51 7.82
CA PRO A 12 8.09 2.40 7.68
C PRO A 12 8.37 2.72 6.21
N ALA A 13 8.96 3.89 5.95
CA ALA A 13 9.29 4.31 4.59
C ALA A 13 10.29 3.36 3.91
N ALA A 14 11.25 2.80 4.66
CA ALA A 14 12.23 1.84 4.16
C ALA A 14 11.69 0.40 3.94
N ALA A 15 10.38 0.17 4.13
CA ALA A 15 9.80 -1.16 3.91
C ALA A 15 9.89 -1.54 2.43
N SER A 16 10.18 -2.82 2.14
CA SER A 16 10.11 -3.32 0.76
C SER A 16 8.68 -3.23 0.20
N PRO A 17 8.50 -2.94 -1.11
CA PRO A 17 7.20 -2.97 -1.78
C PRO A 17 6.42 -4.28 -1.57
N TYR A 18 7.12 -5.41 -1.44
CA TYR A 18 6.48 -6.71 -1.16
C TYR A 18 5.83 -6.74 0.23
N THR A 19 6.52 -6.18 1.25
CA THR A 19 5.97 -6.04 2.61
C THR A 19 4.73 -5.16 2.61
N VAL A 20 4.75 -4.08 1.82
CA VAL A 20 3.59 -3.20 1.64
C VAL A 20 2.41 -3.95 1.04
N LEU A 21 2.65 -4.72 -0.02
CA LEU A 21 1.60 -5.53 -0.65
C LEU A 21 1.02 -6.55 0.34
N ARG A 22 1.87 -7.23 1.11
CA ARG A 22 1.44 -8.22 2.11
C ARG A 22 0.59 -7.58 3.21
N ALA A 23 0.94 -6.39 3.67
CA ALA A 23 0.15 -5.63 4.64
C ALA A 23 -1.21 -5.20 4.05
N ALA A 24 -1.23 -4.70 2.82
CA ALA A 24 -2.46 -4.33 2.12
C ALA A 24 -3.40 -5.52 1.91
N VAL A 25 -2.85 -6.70 1.58
CA VAL A 25 -3.61 -7.95 1.46
C VAL A 25 -4.18 -8.38 2.81
N ARG A 26 -3.45 -8.17 3.91
CA ARG A 26 -3.91 -8.47 5.28
C ARG A 26 -4.95 -7.48 5.79
N ALA A 27 -4.89 -6.23 5.37
CA ALA A 27 -5.89 -5.22 5.70
C ALA A 27 -7.27 -5.49 5.05
N LEU A 28 -7.30 -6.26 3.95
CA LEU A 28 -8.54 -6.68 3.31
C LEU A 28 -9.17 -7.90 4.00
N HIS A 29 -10.46 -7.81 4.33
CA HIS A 29 -11.21 -8.93 4.89
C HIS A 29 -11.17 -10.17 3.96
N PRO A 30 -11.00 -11.41 4.47
CA PRO A 30 -11.00 -12.64 3.68
C PRO A 30 -12.20 -12.75 2.74
N ASP A 31 -13.39 -12.39 3.20
CA ASP A 31 -14.61 -12.47 2.36
C ASP A 31 -14.55 -11.49 1.18
N THR A 32 -14.09 -10.26 1.41
CA THR A 32 -13.84 -9.28 0.35
C THR A 32 -12.78 -9.75 -0.65
N ARG A 33 -11.83 -10.59 -0.22
CA ARG A 33 -10.83 -11.22 -1.10
C ARG A 33 -11.39 -12.41 -1.89
N ALA A 34 -12.30 -13.18 -1.30
CA ALA A 34 -12.93 -14.33 -1.92
C ALA A 34 -13.87 -13.94 -3.08
N VAL A 35 -14.52 -12.77 -2.99
CA VAL A 35 -15.43 -12.28 -4.04
C VAL A 35 -14.69 -12.10 -5.37
N ARG A 36 -15.01 -12.90 -6.39
CA ARG A 36 -14.36 -12.85 -7.71
C ARG A 36 -14.60 -11.52 -8.44
N GLY A 37 -15.79 -10.91 -8.27
CA GLY A 37 -16.16 -9.64 -8.90
C GLY A 37 -15.26 -8.46 -8.49
N PHE A 38 -14.66 -8.50 -7.31
CA PHE A 38 -13.80 -7.43 -6.82
C PHE A 38 -12.35 -7.52 -7.31
N ARG A 39 -12.00 -8.46 -8.21
CA ARG A 39 -10.62 -8.59 -8.72
C ARG A 39 -10.07 -7.30 -9.30
N ALA A 40 -10.87 -6.55 -10.07
CA ALA A 40 -10.44 -5.27 -10.65
C ALA A 40 -10.23 -4.21 -9.57
N ALA A 41 -11.17 -4.09 -8.62
CA ALA A 41 -11.08 -3.17 -7.49
C ALA A 41 -9.84 -3.47 -6.61
N ARG A 42 -9.59 -4.75 -6.29
CA ARG A 42 -8.40 -5.18 -5.52
C ARG A 42 -7.10 -4.81 -6.22
N LYS A 43 -7.00 -5.03 -7.54
CA LYS A 43 -5.81 -4.63 -8.31
C LYS A 43 -5.58 -3.12 -8.26
N ARG A 44 -6.65 -2.31 -8.39
CA ARG A 44 -6.56 -0.85 -8.28
C ARG A 44 -6.09 -0.43 -6.89
N PHE A 45 -6.65 -1.02 -5.84
CA PHE A 45 -6.25 -0.76 -4.46
C PHE A 45 -4.77 -1.06 -4.23
N TYR A 46 -4.27 -2.22 -4.65
CA TYR A 46 -2.85 -2.56 -4.49
C TYR A 46 -1.93 -1.58 -5.24
N ARG A 47 -2.31 -1.14 -6.44
CA ARG A 47 -1.55 -0.12 -7.19
C ARG A 47 -1.52 1.22 -6.48
N GLN A 48 -2.66 1.68 -5.94
CA GLN A 48 -2.74 2.94 -5.19
C GLN A 48 -1.83 2.91 -3.96
N ILE A 49 -1.85 1.80 -3.21
CA ILE A 49 -0.99 1.59 -2.05
C ILE A 49 0.49 1.64 -2.43
N LEU A 50 0.88 0.99 -3.54
CA LEU A 50 2.27 1.02 -4.02
C LEU A 50 2.69 2.41 -4.49
N CYS A 51 1.83 3.14 -5.19
CA CYS A 51 2.10 4.52 -5.60
C CYS A 51 2.26 5.44 -4.38
N ALA A 52 1.40 5.31 -3.37
CA ALA A 52 1.51 6.08 -2.14
C ALA A 52 2.80 5.76 -1.37
N HIS A 53 3.23 4.50 -1.37
CA HIS A 53 4.49 4.08 -0.78
C HIS A 53 5.69 4.66 -1.54
N ALA A 54 5.70 4.59 -2.87
CA ALA A 54 6.76 5.18 -3.68
C ALA A 54 6.89 6.69 -3.43
N ALA A 55 5.78 7.42 -3.39
CA ALA A 55 5.77 8.84 -3.07
C ALA A 55 6.30 9.14 -1.64
N ARG A 56 6.08 8.22 -0.69
CA ARG A 56 6.61 8.34 0.67
C ARG A 56 8.09 7.97 0.75
N GLN A 57 8.55 6.99 -0.04
CA GLN A 57 9.96 6.64 -0.16
C GLN A 57 10.75 7.84 -0.72
N THR A 58 10.30 8.42 -1.83
CA THR A 58 10.95 9.60 -2.42
C THR A 58 10.92 10.84 -1.52
N ALA A 59 9.87 11.02 -0.71
CA ALA A 59 9.81 12.11 0.26
C ALA A 59 10.70 11.87 1.50
N GLY A 60 10.85 10.60 1.92
CA GLY A 60 11.76 10.18 2.98
C GLY A 60 13.23 10.22 2.54
N GLU A 61 13.48 10.01 1.25
CA GLU A 61 14.75 10.26 0.55
C GLU A 61 14.96 11.77 0.27
N SER A 62 14.52 12.64 1.18
CA SER A 62 15.01 14.03 1.16
C SER A 62 16.49 13.96 1.56
N PRO A 63 17.42 14.48 0.74
CA PRO A 63 18.84 14.25 0.95
C PRO A 63 19.24 14.84 2.30
N THR A 64 19.78 14.01 3.18
CA THR A 64 20.60 14.49 4.30
C THR A 64 22.00 14.81 3.76
N GLY A 65 22.08 15.67 2.74
CA GLY A 65 23.31 16.06 2.05
C GLY A 65 23.24 17.51 1.65
#